data_AF-A0A7J9VRK6-F1
#
_entry.id   AF-A0A7J9VRK6-F1
#
_cell.length_a   1.000
_cell.length_b   1.000
_cell.length_c   1.000
_cell.angle_alpha   90.00
_cell.angle_beta   90.00
_cell.angle_gamma   90.00
#
_symmetry.space_group_name_H-M   'P 1'
#
loop_
_entity.id
_entity.type
_entity.pdbx_description
1 polymer ?
#
loop_
_entity_poly.entity_id
_entity_poly.type
_entity_poly.pdbx_seq_one_letter_code
_entity_poly.pdbx_strand_id
1 'polypeptide(L)'
;MFDSLTPAELVQAMSNTLRKTVSSTGSAGSEFDQVQCLSGASIGRYLAQELAHARELTDWFRSRIDRALAEAASGGDDKDEDLCRDLARRIRPAVEINDMGDAIADFLRDLDNLPDTGQRRRAESLLHGCLRDLADRQVLMLLGEYPPEPDADDTDENPRN
;
A
#
# COMPACT_ATOMS: atom_id res chain seq x y z
N MET A 1 -9.99 4.56 34.62
CA MET A 1 -10.67 4.40 33.32
C MET A 1 -9.72 3.57 32.48
N PHE A 2 -10.12 2.38 32.03
CA PHE A 2 -9.27 1.58 31.13
C PHE A 2 -9.43 2.18 29.74
N ASP A 3 -8.37 2.79 29.20
CA ASP A 3 -8.37 3.18 27.80
C ASP A 3 -8.53 1.93 26.96
N SER A 4 -9.48 1.98 26.02
CA SER A 4 -9.76 0.85 25.14
C SER A 4 -8.62 0.74 24.14
N LEU A 5 -7.98 -0.43 24.09
CA LEU A 5 -6.96 -0.72 23.08
C LEU A 5 -7.56 -0.54 21.68
N THR A 6 -6.82 0.12 20.80
CA THR A 6 -7.12 0.11 19.36
C THR A 6 -7.00 -1.32 18.81
N PRO A 7 -7.61 -1.62 17.65
CA PRO A 7 -7.46 -2.92 17.00
C PRO A 7 -5.98 -3.31 16.77
N ALA A 8 -5.14 -2.36 16.34
CA ALA A 8 -3.71 -2.59 16.16
C ALA A 8 -3.01 -2.95 17.47
N GLU A 9 -3.29 -2.22 18.55
CA GLU A 9 -2.71 -2.48 19.87
C GLU A 9 -3.18 -3.82 20.46
N LEU A 10 -4.44 -4.20 20.24
CA LEU A 10 -4.98 -5.49 20.65
C LEU A 10 -4.25 -6.64 19.94
N VAL A 11 -4.13 -6.56 18.62
CA VAL A 11 -3.44 -7.59 17.81
C VAL A 11 -1.94 -7.64 18.15
N GLN A 12 -1.31 -6.49 18.40
CA GLN A 12 0.08 -6.41 18.85
C GLN A 12 0.27 -7.03 20.25
N ALA A 13 -0.68 -6.82 21.17
CA ALA A 13 -0.67 -7.43 22.49
C ALA A 13 -0.81 -8.97 22.41
N MET A 14 -1.70 -9.46 21.55
CA MET A 14 -1.84 -10.90 21.29
C MET A 14 -0.55 -11.50 20.70
N SER A 15 0.04 -10.85 19.70
CA SER A 15 1.33 -11.24 19.11
C SER A 15 2.44 -11.35 20.17
N ASN A 16 2.53 -10.35 21.05
CA ASN A 16 3.51 -10.32 22.14
C ASN A 16 3.28 -11.45 23.16
N THR A 17 2.02 -11.75 23.49
CA THR A 17 1.68 -12.88 24.37
C THR A 17 2.11 -14.20 23.75
N LEU A 18 1.80 -14.45 22.47
CA LEU A 18 2.22 -15.68 21.78
C LEU A 18 3.75 -15.86 21.78
N ARG A 19 4.49 -14.79 21.51
CA ARG A 19 5.97 -14.81 21.57
C ARG A 19 6.48 -15.09 22.99
N LYS A 20 5.90 -14.45 24.00
CA LYS A 20 6.26 -14.67 25.41
C LYS A 20 5.96 -16.07 25.89
N THR A 21 4.87 -16.69 25.42
CA THR A 21 4.52 -18.08 25.72
C THR A 21 5.69 -19.01 25.38
N VAL A 22 6.23 -18.89 24.16
CA VAL A 22 7.39 -19.68 23.70
C VAL A 22 8.62 -19.49 24.60
N SER A 23 8.90 -18.26 25.03
CA SER A 23 10.02 -17.96 25.92
C SER A 23 9.81 -18.46 27.35
N SER A 24 8.56 -18.54 27.81
CA SER A 24 8.19 -18.90 29.19
C SER A 24 8.03 -20.40 29.43
N THR A 25 7.63 -21.16 28.41
CA THR A 25 7.39 -22.61 28.54
C THR A 25 8.69 -23.41 28.65
N GLY A 26 9.84 -22.85 28.25
CA GLY A 26 11.09 -23.61 28.16
C GLY A 26 10.92 -24.90 27.33
N SER A 27 11.92 -25.78 27.36
CA SER A 27 11.98 -27.03 26.57
C SER A 27 10.89 -28.08 26.88
N ALA A 28 9.79 -27.71 27.56
CA ALA A 28 8.69 -28.60 27.95
C ALA A 28 7.52 -28.65 26.92
N GLY A 29 7.47 -27.74 25.94
CA GLY A 29 6.47 -27.76 24.86
C GLY A 29 6.95 -28.48 23.61
N SER A 30 6.04 -29.09 22.83
CA SER A 30 6.40 -29.71 21.56
C SER A 30 6.98 -28.69 20.58
N GLU A 31 7.94 -29.09 19.74
CA GLU A 31 8.52 -28.22 18.71
C GLU A 31 7.43 -27.66 17.78
N PHE A 32 6.41 -28.47 17.47
CA PHE A 32 5.26 -28.06 16.69
C PHE A 32 4.51 -26.88 17.34
N ASP A 33 4.22 -26.94 18.64
CA ASP A 33 3.49 -25.86 19.34
C ASP A 33 4.32 -24.57 19.40
N GLN A 34 5.65 -24.70 19.56
CA GLN A 34 6.56 -23.57 19.53
C GLN A 34 6.56 -22.89 18.16
N VAL A 35 6.61 -23.67 17.07
CA VAL A 35 6.52 -23.15 15.70
C VAL A 35 5.18 -22.45 15.47
N GLN A 36 4.06 -23.05 15.88
CA GLN A 36 2.74 -22.42 15.73
C GLN A 36 2.64 -21.08 16.49
N CYS A 37 3.18 -21.01 17.70
CA CYS A 37 3.19 -19.75 18.47
C CYS A 37 4.08 -18.67 17.81
N LEU A 38 5.25 -19.05 17.27
CA LEU A 38 6.11 -18.10 16.55
C LEU A 38 5.50 -17.63 15.22
N SER A 39 4.84 -18.53 14.48
CA SER A 39 4.07 -18.19 13.29
C SER A 39 2.92 -17.24 13.62
N GLY A 40 2.12 -17.57 14.63
CA GLY A 40 1.02 -16.72 15.10
C GLY A 40 1.51 -15.35 15.60
N ALA A 41 2.63 -15.29 16.32
CA ALA A 41 3.23 -14.03 16.73
C ALA A 41 3.67 -13.19 15.52
N SER A 42 4.25 -13.81 14.50
CA SER A 42 4.70 -13.12 13.28
C SER A 42 3.51 -12.58 12.46
N ILE A 43 2.45 -13.38 12.29
CA ILE A 43 1.21 -12.96 11.65
C ILE A 43 0.55 -11.82 12.43
N GLY A 44 0.48 -11.92 13.76
CA GLY A 44 -0.08 -10.86 14.59
C GLY A 44 0.71 -9.55 14.48
N ARG A 45 2.05 -9.60 14.42
CA ARG A 45 2.86 -8.40 14.20
C ARG A 45 2.56 -7.76 12.85
N TYR A 46 2.44 -8.57 11.80
CA TYR A 46 2.08 -8.11 10.45
C TYR A 46 0.70 -7.44 10.44
N LEU A 47 -0.32 -8.10 10.98
CA LEU A 47 -1.69 -7.58 11.02
C LEU A 47 -1.80 -6.30 11.86
N ALA A 48 -1.04 -6.19 12.96
CA ALA A 48 -1.02 -4.96 13.76
C ALA A 48 -0.46 -3.77 12.96
N GLN A 49 0.60 -4.00 12.16
CA GLN A 49 1.17 -2.99 11.27
C GLN A 49 0.20 -2.59 10.16
N GLU A 50 -0.47 -3.56 9.53
CA GLU A 50 -1.52 -3.26 8.54
C GLU A 50 -2.65 -2.43 9.14
N LEU A 51 -3.16 -2.81 10.32
CA LEU A 51 -4.24 -2.07 10.98
C LEU A 51 -3.83 -0.66 11.41
N ALA A 52 -2.58 -0.48 11.84
CA ALA A 52 -2.07 0.82 12.26
C ALA A 52 -1.92 1.79 11.08
N HIS A 53 -1.61 1.28 9.89
CA HIS A 53 -1.14 2.09 8.78
C HIS A 53 -1.95 1.94 7.49
N ALA A 54 -3.02 1.13 7.48
CA ALA A 54 -3.85 0.90 6.29
C ALA A 54 -4.33 2.21 5.65
N ARG A 55 -4.76 3.17 6.47
CA ARG A 55 -5.23 4.47 5.98
C ARG A 55 -4.11 5.28 5.34
N GLU A 56 -2.95 5.37 5.99
CA GLU A 56 -1.79 6.09 5.46
C GLU A 56 -1.33 5.47 4.13
N LEU A 57 -1.27 4.14 4.07
CA LEU A 57 -0.89 3.42 2.85
C LEU A 57 -1.90 3.67 1.71
N THR A 58 -3.19 3.70 2.03
CA THR A 58 -4.26 3.99 1.06
C THR A 58 -4.15 5.43 0.54
N ASP A 59 -3.96 6.40 1.43
CA ASP A 59 -3.84 7.81 1.08
C ASP A 59 -2.56 8.09 0.27
N TRP A 60 -1.43 7.48 0.67
CA TRP A 60 -0.18 7.53 -0.08
C TRP A 60 -0.33 6.92 -1.48
N PHE A 61 -0.94 5.74 -1.58
CA PHE A 61 -1.10 5.05 -2.87
C PHE A 61 -2.01 5.84 -3.81
N ARG A 62 -3.09 6.42 -3.28
CA ARG A 62 -3.96 7.33 -4.04
C ARG A 62 -3.16 8.52 -4.58
N SER A 63 -2.37 9.18 -3.73
CA SER A 63 -1.52 10.29 -4.15
C SER A 63 -0.49 9.89 -5.20
N ARG A 64 0.08 8.68 -5.10
CA ARG A 64 1.06 8.16 -6.05
C ARG A 64 0.45 7.97 -7.44
N ILE A 65 -0.75 7.41 -7.49
CA ILE A 65 -1.52 7.24 -8.72
C ILE A 65 -1.88 8.60 -9.32
N ASP A 66 -2.44 9.52 -8.53
CA ASP A 66 -2.82 10.86 -9.00
C ASP A 66 -1.63 11.60 -9.62
N ARG A 67 -0.45 11.55 -8.99
CA ARG A 67 0.79 12.13 -9.52
C ARG A 67 1.19 11.48 -10.83
N ALA A 68 1.20 10.16 -10.89
CA ALA A 68 1.58 9.43 -12.10
C ALA A 68 0.64 9.77 -13.28
N LEU A 69 -0.67 9.89 -13.01
CA LEU A 69 -1.66 10.30 -14.01
C LEU A 69 -1.47 11.74 -14.49
N ALA A 70 -1.14 12.66 -13.58
CA ALA A 70 -0.83 14.05 -13.94
C ALA A 70 0.43 14.15 -14.81
N GLU A 71 1.48 13.40 -14.48
CA GLU A 71 2.72 13.32 -15.28
C GLU A 71 2.44 12.75 -16.69
N ALA A 72 1.55 11.77 -16.81
CA ALA A 72 1.15 11.21 -18.10
C ALA A 72 0.36 12.19 -18.97
N ALA A 73 -0.58 12.93 -18.36
CA ALA A 73 -1.39 13.94 -19.06
C ALA A 73 -0.55 15.13 -19.55
N SER A 74 0.51 15.50 -18.82
CA SER A 74 1.36 16.66 -19.13
C SER A 74 2.24 16.48 -20.39
N GLY A 75 2.28 15.28 -20.99
CA GLY A 75 3.15 14.95 -22.12
C GLY A 75 2.56 13.95 -23.11
N GLY A 76 1.25 13.97 -23.33
CA GLY A 76 0.54 13.07 -24.26
C GLY A 76 -0.45 13.80 -25.18
N ASP A 77 -0.86 13.15 -26.26
CA ASP A 77 -1.99 13.57 -27.12
C ASP A 77 -3.32 13.51 -26.34
N ASP A 78 -4.34 14.28 -26.74
CA ASP A 78 -5.67 14.38 -26.10
C ASP A 78 -6.33 13.03 -25.71
N LYS A 79 -5.99 11.94 -26.41
CA LYS A 79 -6.51 10.58 -26.16
C LYS A 79 -5.83 9.87 -24.98
N ASP A 80 -4.59 10.21 -24.64
CA ASP A 80 -3.90 9.70 -23.45
C ASP A 80 -4.57 10.24 -22.18
N GLU A 81 -5.08 11.47 -22.25
CA GLU A 81 -5.81 12.09 -21.14
C GLU A 81 -7.10 11.34 -20.80
N ASP A 82 -7.81 10.79 -21.79
CA ASP A 82 -9.10 10.14 -21.55
C ASP A 82 -8.97 8.84 -20.73
N LEU A 83 -7.97 8.01 -21.01
CA LEU A 83 -7.69 6.79 -20.24
C LEU A 83 -7.20 7.12 -18.83
N CYS A 84 -6.32 8.11 -18.70
CA CYS A 84 -5.85 8.56 -17.39
C CYS A 84 -7.00 9.16 -16.55
N ARG A 85 -7.90 9.91 -17.18
CA ARG A 85 -9.08 10.51 -16.56
C ARG A 85 -10.09 9.44 -16.12
N ASP A 86 -10.27 8.38 -16.91
CA ASP A 86 -11.16 7.28 -16.51
C ASP A 86 -10.61 6.51 -15.30
N LEU A 87 -9.31 6.20 -15.28
CA LEU A 87 -8.66 5.58 -14.12
C LEU A 87 -8.78 6.44 -12.86
N ALA A 88 -8.48 7.74 -12.96
CA ALA A 88 -8.65 8.68 -11.85
C ALA A 88 -10.10 8.70 -11.33
N ARG A 89 -11.09 8.67 -12.24
CA ARG A 89 -12.52 8.67 -11.89
C ARG A 89 -12.93 7.40 -11.14
N ARG A 90 -12.33 6.25 -11.45
CA ARG A 90 -12.61 4.98 -10.77
C ARG A 90 -11.96 4.88 -9.39
N ILE A 91 -10.75 5.41 -9.25
CA ILE A 91 -9.97 5.31 -8.02
C ILE A 91 -10.36 6.37 -6.99
N ARG A 92 -10.70 7.60 -7.42
CA ARG A 92 -11.08 8.70 -6.51
C ARG A 92 -12.19 8.35 -5.49
N PRO A 93 -13.26 7.62 -5.83
CA PRO A 93 -14.30 7.27 -4.86
C PRO A 93 -13.92 6.13 -3.90
N ALA A 94 -12.84 5.39 -4.16
CA ALA A 94 -12.43 4.27 -3.32
C ALA A 94 -11.96 4.77 -1.95
N VAL A 95 -12.63 4.32 -0.89
CA VAL A 95 -12.30 4.71 0.50
C VAL A 95 -11.39 3.66 1.14
N GLU A 96 -11.57 2.39 0.77
CA GLU A 96 -10.75 1.28 1.24
C GLU A 96 -9.76 0.80 0.16
N ILE A 97 -8.68 0.15 0.61
CA ILE A 97 -7.66 -0.41 -0.29
C ILE A 97 -8.22 -1.51 -1.19
N ASN A 98 -9.24 -2.24 -0.72
CA ASN A 98 -9.93 -3.27 -1.51
C ASN A 98 -10.69 -2.65 -2.69
N ASP A 99 -11.43 -1.56 -2.44
CA ASP A 99 -12.13 -0.81 -3.48
C ASP A 99 -11.16 -0.27 -4.54
N MET A 100 -9.98 0.20 -4.11
CA MET A 100 -8.92 0.63 -5.02
C MET A 100 -8.39 -0.54 -5.85
N GLY A 101 -8.20 -1.70 -5.23
CA GLY A 101 -7.78 -2.94 -5.90
C GLY A 101 -8.77 -3.37 -6.98
N ASP A 102 -10.06 -3.37 -6.67
CA ASP A 102 -11.13 -3.71 -7.61
C ASP A 102 -11.18 -2.72 -8.79
N ALA A 103 -11.07 -1.42 -8.50
CA ALA A 103 -11.04 -0.38 -9.54
C ALA A 103 -9.85 -0.53 -10.50
N ILE A 104 -8.67 -0.87 -9.98
CA ILE A 104 -7.46 -1.14 -10.78
C ILE A 104 -7.63 -2.42 -11.61
N ALA A 105 -8.16 -3.49 -11.01
CA ALA A 105 -8.37 -4.75 -11.69
C ALA A 105 -9.38 -4.61 -12.85
N ASP A 106 -10.47 -3.88 -12.64
CA ASP A 106 -11.45 -3.58 -13.68
C ASP A 106 -10.84 -2.72 -14.80
N PHE A 107 -10.02 -1.73 -14.46
CA PHE A 107 -9.34 -0.91 -15.46
C PHE A 107 -8.32 -1.72 -16.28
N LEU A 108 -7.53 -2.60 -15.66
CA LEU A 108 -6.62 -3.50 -16.38
C LEU A 108 -7.38 -4.44 -17.32
N ARG A 109 -8.53 -4.97 -16.88
CA ARG A 109 -9.41 -5.79 -17.72
C ARG A 109 -9.95 -5.00 -18.91
N ASP A 110 -10.27 -3.73 -18.73
CA ASP A 110 -10.71 -2.86 -19.82
C ASP A 110 -9.56 -2.54 -20.80
N LEU A 111 -8.35 -2.29 -20.29
CA LEU A 111 -7.15 -2.11 -21.12
C LEU A 111 -6.86 -3.35 -21.98
N ASP A 112 -7.06 -4.56 -21.42
CA ASP A 112 -6.88 -5.81 -22.16
C ASP A 112 -7.80 -5.93 -23.38
N ASN A 113 -9.00 -5.34 -23.32
CA ASN A 113 -9.95 -5.31 -24.42
C ASN A 113 -9.65 -4.23 -25.47
N LEU A 114 -8.70 -3.32 -25.21
CA LEU A 114 -8.27 -2.30 -26.15
C LEU A 114 -7.18 -2.83 -27.10
N PRO A 115 -7.13 -2.34 -28.36
CA PRO A 115 -6.06 -2.67 -29.27
C PRO A 115 -4.70 -2.27 -28.68
N ASP A 116 -3.67 -3.07 -28.97
CA ASP A 116 -2.30 -2.82 -28.54
C ASP A 116 -1.75 -1.54 -29.20
N THR A 117 -1.86 -0.45 -28.46
CA THR A 117 -1.44 0.90 -28.83
C THR A 117 -0.36 1.37 -27.86
N GLY A 118 0.44 2.36 -28.27
CA GLY A 118 1.41 3.00 -27.37
C GLY A 118 0.76 3.56 -26.10
N GLN A 119 -0.50 4.01 -26.22
CA GLN A 119 -1.31 4.57 -25.13
C GLN A 119 -1.64 3.50 -24.07
N ARG A 120 -2.13 2.34 -24.52
CA ARG A 120 -2.38 1.18 -23.66
C ARG A 120 -1.12 0.77 -22.90
N ARG A 121 -0.01 0.58 -23.61
CA ARG A 121 1.28 0.19 -23.00
C ARG A 121 1.78 1.21 -21.98
N ARG A 122 1.60 2.50 -22.24
CA ARG A 122 1.98 3.58 -21.32
C ARG A 122 1.13 3.54 -20.04
N ALA A 123 -0.18 3.37 -20.17
CA ALA A 123 -1.10 3.23 -19.03
C ALA A 123 -0.80 1.98 -18.19
N GLU A 124 -0.55 0.83 -18.84
CA GLU A 124 -0.13 -0.41 -18.17
C GLU A 124 1.19 -0.20 -17.41
N SER A 125 2.21 0.35 -18.06
CA SER A 125 3.53 0.61 -17.46
C SER A 125 3.44 1.50 -16.21
N LEU A 126 2.63 2.55 -16.28
CA LEU A 126 2.42 3.50 -15.19
C LEU A 126 1.73 2.84 -14.00
N LEU A 127 0.69 2.04 -14.24
CA LEU A 127 0.01 1.27 -13.20
C LEU A 127 0.92 0.23 -12.56
N HIS A 128 1.67 -0.52 -13.37
CA HIS A 128 2.65 -1.48 -12.86
C HIS A 128 3.73 -0.80 -12.03
N GLY A 129 4.17 0.40 -12.41
CA GLY A 129 5.07 1.23 -11.61
C GLY A 129 4.47 1.58 -10.24
N CYS A 130 3.23 2.06 -10.21
CA CYS A 130 2.55 2.39 -8.94
C CYS A 130 2.36 1.16 -8.04
N LEU A 131 1.96 0.01 -8.62
CA LEU A 131 1.80 -1.24 -7.87
C LEU A 131 3.11 -1.78 -7.31
N ARG A 132 4.21 -1.59 -8.04
CA ARG A 132 5.55 -1.91 -7.56
C ARG A 132 5.93 -1.01 -6.38
N ASP A 133 5.74 0.29 -6.50
CA ASP A 133 6.05 1.24 -5.42
C ASP A 133 5.23 0.92 -4.16
N LEU A 134 3.97 0.49 -4.32
CA LEU A 134 3.12 0.01 -3.22
C LEU A 134 3.70 -1.23 -2.54
N ALA A 135 4.12 -2.23 -3.31
CA ALA A 135 4.72 -3.45 -2.77
C ALA A 135 6.04 -3.14 -2.02
N ASP A 136 6.88 -2.26 -2.58
CA ASP A 136 8.13 -1.84 -1.95
C ASP A 136 7.85 -1.11 -0.62
N ARG A 137 6.85 -0.21 -0.59
CA ARG A 137 6.44 0.49 0.64
C ARG A 137 5.87 -0.46 1.69
N GLN A 138 5.07 -1.45 1.29
CA GLN A 138 4.57 -2.49 2.21
C GLN A 138 5.72 -3.27 2.84
N VAL A 139 6.73 -3.67 2.07
CA VAL A 139 7.92 -4.36 2.60
C VAL A 139 8.63 -3.47 3.62
N LEU A 140 8.86 -2.19 3.30
CA LEU A 140 9.52 -1.23 4.18
C LEU A 140 8.76 -1.04 5.51
N MET A 141 7.43 -0.93 5.46
CA MET A 141 6.59 -0.86 6.66
C MET A 141 6.73 -2.12 7.55
N LEU A 142 6.85 -3.31 6.95
CA LEU A 142 7.02 -4.57 7.70
C LEU A 142 8.40 -4.70 8.36
N LEU A 143 9.40 -4.03 7.79
CA LEU A 143 10.74 -3.91 8.35
C LEU A 143 10.81 -2.85 9.45
N GLY A 144 9.77 -2.02 9.62
CA GLY A 144 9.79 -0.87 10.52
C GLY A 144 10.66 0.28 9.99
N GLU A 145 11.04 0.21 8.71
CA GLU A 145 11.77 1.24 8.00
C GLU A 145 10.72 2.07 7.27
N TYR A 146 10.26 3.15 7.87
CA TYR A 146 9.37 4.07 7.16
C TYR A 146 10.14 4.69 5.99
N PRO A 147 9.69 4.53 4.72
CA PRO A 147 10.30 5.27 3.64
C PRO A 147 10.08 6.76 3.89
N PRO A 148 11.05 7.64 3.60
CA PRO A 148 10.88 9.08 3.73
C PRO A 148 9.58 9.51 3.04
N GLU A 149 8.86 10.46 3.64
CA GLU A 149 7.72 11.10 2.98
C GLU A 149 8.19 11.58 1.59
N PRO A 150 7.37 11.42 0.53
CA PRO A 150 7.71 11.99 -0.75
C PRO A 150 7.89 13.50 -0.57
N ASP A 151 9.07 14.01 -0.90
CA ASP A 151 9.48 15.40 -0.67
C ASP A 151 8.32 16.37 -0.98
N ALA A 152 7.82 17.02 0.06
CA ALA A 152 7.00 18.20 -0.09
C ALA A 152 7.93 19.32 -0.58
N ASP A 153 7.68 19.82 -1.78
CA ASP A 153 8.27 21.03 -2.34
C ASP A 153 9.80 21.07 -2.48
N ASP A 154 10.27 20.62 -3.65
CA ASP A 154 11.42 21.25 -4.33
C ASP A 154 10.94 22.47 -5.17
N THR A 155 9.95 23.19 -4.64
CA THR A 155 9.45 24.47 -5.17
C THR A 155 9.58 25.55 -4.11
N ASP A 156 10.80 25.98 -3.82
CA ASP A 156 11.14 27.41 -3.78
C ASP A 156 12.64 27.58 -3.49
N GLU A 157 13.47 27.75 -4.53
CA GLU A 157 14.61 28.68 -4.48
C GLU A 157 14.99 29.05 -5.91
N ASN A 158 14.19 29.94 -6.52
CA ASN A 158 14.73 30.80 -7.57
C ASN A 158 14.27 32.25 -7.32
N PRO A 159 14.97 33.01 -6.46
CA PRO A 159 14.80 34.44 -6.46
C PRO A 159 15.52 34.99 -7.70
N ARG A 160 14.72 35.34 -8.71
CA ARG A 160 15.17 36.27 -9.74
C ARG A 160 15.72 37.53 -9.07
N ASN A 161 17.00 37.81 -9.32
CA ASN A 161 17.55 39.16 -9.51
C ASN A 161 18.79 39.09 -10.41
#